data_AF-A0A949Y5T2-F1
#
_entry.id   AF-A0A949Y5T2-F1
#
_cell.length_a   1.000
_cell.length_b   1.000
_cell.length_c   1.000
_cell.angle_alpha   90.00
_cell.angle_beta   90.00
_cell.angle_gamma   90.00
#
_symmetry.space_group_name_H-M   'P 1'
#
loop_
_entity.id
_entity.type
_entity.pdbx_description
1 polymer ?
#
loop_
_entity_poly.entity_id
_entity_poly.type
_entity_poly.pdbx_seq_one_letter_code
_entity_poly.pdbx_strand_id
1 'polypeptide(L)'
;MAARPQIRGRRLYLITDASPQGGLARLIEAAVRGGVDMIQLREKFLNDSELYEVAASCARLCRSLGVPFIVNDRADIALAAEADGVHLGQDDLPV
;
A
#
# COMPACT_ATOMS: atom_id res chain seq x y z
N MET A 1 13.45 8.45 13.11
CA MET A 1 12.24 7.83 12.55
C MET A 1 11.85 8.66 11.32
N ALA A 2 11.76 8.08 10.12
CA ALA A 2 11.45 8.84 8.90
C ALA A 2 9.99 9.35 8.96
N ALA A 3 9.76 10.57 8.48
CA ALA A 3 8.41 11.14 8.43
C ALA A 3 7.50 10.36 7.47
N ARG A 4 6.21 10.21 7.82
CA ARG A 4 5.22 9.58 6.94
C ARG A 4 4.98 10.45 5.69
N PRO A 5 4.94 9.87 4.48
CA PRO A 5 4.59 10.60 3.27
C PRO A 5 3.19 11.19 3.34
N GLN A 6 3.03 12.45 2.92
CA GLN A 6 1.71 13.11 2.93
C GLN A 6 0.83 12.65 1.75
N ILE A 7 -0.45 12.39 2.01
CA ILE A 7 -1.46 11.96 1.02
C ILE A 7 -2.01 13.12 0.19
N ARG A 8 -2.13 14.32 0.78
CA ARG A 8 -2.62 15.50 0.04
C ARG A 8 -1.63 15.91 -1.06
N GLY A 9 -2.16 16.29 -2.23
CA GLY A 9 -1.38 16.79 -3.37
C GLY A 9 -0.85 15.72 -4.32
N ARG A 10 -1.17 14.43 -4.08
CA ARG A 10 -0.90 13.33 -5.01
C ARG A 10 -1.85 13.37 -6.21
N ARG A 11 -1.38 12.96 -7.38
CA ARG A 11 -2.08 13.10 -8.67
C ARG A 11 -2.26 11.79 -9.41
N LEU A 12 -1.38 10.81 -9.21
CA LEU A 12 -1.42 9.52 -9.89
C LEU A 12 -1.35 8.37 -8.87
N TYR A 13 -2.50 7.75 -8.66
CA TYR A 13 -2.70 6.69 -7.68
C TYR A 13 -2.74 5.32 -8.35
N LEU A 14 -1.78 4.46 -8.02
CA LEU A 14 -1.76 3.06 -8.47
C LEU A 14 -2.48 2.15 -7.48
N ILE A 15 -3.35 1.28 -8.00
CA ILE A 15 -3.96 0.18 -7.24
C ILE A 15 -3.39 -1.13 -7.81
N THR A 16 -2.84 -1.97 -6.94
CA THR A 16 -2.24 -3.26 -7.33
C THR A 16 -2.62 -4.33 -6.33
N ASP A 17 -2.68 -5.57 -6.78
CA ASP A 17 -2.75 -6.76 -5.94
C ASP A 17 -1.34 -7.25 -5.58
N ALA A 18 -1.27 -8.32 -4.77
CA ALA A 18 -0.03 -9.03 -4.56
C ALA A 18 0.28 -9.83 -5.84
N SER A 19 1.05 -9.22 -6.75
CA SER A 19 1.45 -9.86 -8.00
C SER A 19 1.97 -11.29 -7.75
N PRO A 20 1.33 -12.34 -8.31
CA PRO A 20 1.85 -13.68 -8.21
C PRO A 20 3.18 -13.70 -8.96
N GLN A 21 4.26 -14.15 -8.30
CA GLN A 21 5.63 -14.32 -8.84
C GLN A 21 6.63 -13.16 -8.57
N GLY A 22 6.54 -12.49 -7.40
CA GLY A 22 7.69 -11.77 -6.82
C GLY A 22 8.08 -10.45 -7.51
N GLY A 23 7.25 -9.98 -8.44
CA GLY A 23 7.48 -8.73 -9.19
C GLY A 23 7.00 -7.47 -8.50
N LEU A 24 6.29 -7.56 -7.36
CA LEU A 24 5.60 -6.41 -6.76
C LEU A 24 6.55 -5.25 -6.40
N ALA A 25 7.70 -5.54 -5.79
CA ALA A 25 8.68 -4.51 -5.46
C ALA A 25 9.19 -3.79 -6.73
N ARG A 26 9.54 -4.56 -7.77
CA ARG A 26 10.00 -4.03 -9.06
C ARG A 26 8.91 -3.22 -9.77
N LEU A 27 7.66 -3.66 -9.67
CA LEU A 27 6.50 -2.94 -10.19
C LEU A 27 6.32 -1.60 -9.48
N ILE A 28 6.37 -1.59 -8.15
CA ILE A 28 6.29 -0.37 -7.34
C ILE A 28 7.41 0.61 -7.72
N GLU A 29 8.66 0.15 -7.80
CA GLU A 29 9.79 0.99 -8.18
C GLU A 29 9.64 1.56 -9.60
N ALA A 30 9.24 0.73 -10.57
CA ALA A 30 9.03 1.16 -11.95
C ALA A 30 7.87 2.15 -12.05
N ALA A 31 6.78 1.92 -11.31
CA ALA A 31 5.62 2.79 -11.26
C ALA A 31 5.97 4.17 -10.69
N VAL A 32 6.68 4.20 -9.56
CA VAL A 32 7.12 5.47 -8.95
C VAL A 32 8.07 6.22 -9.88
N ARG A 33 9.00 5.53 -10.54
CA ARG A 33 9.85 6.13 -11.58
C ARG A 33 9.05 6.68 -12.76
N GLY A 34 7.92 6.04 -13.08
CA GLY A 34 6.97 6.48 -14.11
C GLY A 34 6.05 7.63 -13.70
N GLY A 35 6.14 8.11 -12.45
CA GLY A 35 5.36 9.25 -11.96
C GLY A 35 4.17 8.89 -11.07
N VAL A 36 4.00 7.62 -10.70
CA VAL A 36 3.04 7.25 -9.65
C VAL A 36 3.49 7.87 -8.33
N ASP A 37 2.58 8.57 -7.66
CA ASP A 37 2.88 9.30 -6.42
C ASP A 37 2.09 8.79 -5.21
N MET A 38 1.28 7.74 -5.38
CA MET A 38 0.60 7.01 -4.29
C MET A 38 0.30 5.56 -4.69
N ILE A 39 0.31 4.63 -3.73
CA ILE A 39 0.15 3.18 -4.00
C ILE A 39 -0.88 2.57 -3.04
N GLN A 40 -1.79 1.75 -3.57
CA GLN A 40 -2.73 0.92 -2.82
C GLN A 40 -2.44 -0.55 -3.03
N LEU A 41 -2.34 -1.33 -1.95
CA LEU A 41 -2.44 -2.78 -2.01
C LEU A 41 -3.91 -3.19 -1.85
N ARG A 42 -4.46 -3.85 -2.87
CA ARG A 42 -5.80 -4.42 -2.88
C ARG A 42 -5.72 -5.90 -3.18
N GLU A 43 -5.58 -6.69 -2.12
CA GLU A 43 -5.44 -8.13 -2.18
C GLU A 43 -6.62 -8.82 -1.50
N LYS A 44 -7.18 -9.85 -2.13
CA LYS A 44 -8.42 -10.52 -1.72
C LYS A 44 -8.24 -11.99 -1.37
N PHE A 45 -7.13 -12.60 -1.77
CA PHE A 45 -6.95 -14.05 -1.75
C PHE A 45 -5.90 -14.51 -0.74
N LEU A 46 -5.03 -13.61 -0.28
CA LEU A 46 -4.07 -13.91 0.78
C LEU A 46 -4.76 -14.06 2.14
N ASN A 47 -4.23 -14.94 2.97
CA ASN A 47 -4.61 -14.99 4.38
C ASN A 47 -4.00 -13.80 5.16
N ASP A 48 -4.45 -13.59 6.39
CA ASP A 48 -4.06 -12.43 7.21
C ASP A 48 -2.55 -12.31 7.43
N SER A 49 -1.84 -13.43 7.63
CA SER A 49 -0.38 -13.43 7.84
C SER A 49 0.36 -13.06 6.56
N GLU A 50 -0.03 -13.66 5.44
CA GLU A 50 0.55 -13.38 4.12
C GLU A 50 0.30 -11.92 3.72
N LEU A 51 -0.94 -11.44 3.91
CA LEU A 51 -1.31 -10.06 3.63
C LEU A 51 -0.51 -9.08 4.48
N TYR A 52 -0.33 -9.36 5.77
CA TYR A 52 0.51 -8.55 6.65
C TYR A 52 1.96 -8.49 6.16
N GLU A 53 2.57 -9.62 5.80
CA GLU A 53 3.96 -9.65 5.35
C GLU A 53 4.16 -8.83 4.07
N VAL A 54 3.25 -8.99 3.10
CA VAL A 54 3.27 -8.21 1.86
C VAL A 54 3.05 -6.72 2.15
N ALA A 55 2.03 -6.36 2.93
CA ALA A 55 1.73 -4.98 3.27
C ALA A 55 2.90 -4.30 4.00
N ALA A 56 3.52 -4.97 4.96
CA ALA A 56 4.67 -4.44 5.71
C ALA A 56 5.90 -4.25 4.81
N SER A 57 6.12 -5.15 3.86
CA SER A 57 7.18 -5.01 2.85
C SER A 57 6.93 -3.81 1.93
N CYS A 58 5.71 -3.68 1.41
CA CYS A 58 5.30 -2.56 0.58
C CYS A 58 5.38 -1.22 1.31
N ALA A 59 4.95 -1.16 2.58
CA ALA A 59 5.01 0.05 3.40
C ALA A 59 6.47 0.53 3.56
N ARG A 60 7.41 -0.38 3.86
CA ARG A 60 8.84 -0.05 3.95
C ARG A 60 9.39 0.46 2.61
N LEU A 61 9.07 -0.21 1.50
CA LEU A 61 9.52 0.19 0.17
C LEU A 61 8.97 1.56 -0.21
N CYS A 62 7.66 1.78 -0.11
CA CYS A 62 7.02 3.05 -0.45
C CYS A 62 7.55 4.20 0.41
N ARG A 63 7.80 3.95 1.70
CA ARG A 63 8.44 4.93 2.61
C ARG A 63 9.84 5.31 2.12
N SER A 64 10.64 4.35 1.67
CA SER A 64 11.97 4.63 1.09
C SER A 64 11.90 5.42 -0.23
N LEU A 65 10.79 5.28 -0.96
CA LEU A 65 10.51 5.99 -2.21
C LEU A 65 9.78 7.34 -2.00
N GLY A 66 9.40 7.69 -0.76
CA GLY A 66 8.69 8.95 -0.45
C GLY A 66 7.24 9.02 -0.93
N VAL A 67 6.61 7.87 -1.22
CA VAL A 67 5.21 7.79 -1.66
C VAL A 67 4.33 7.14 -0.58
N PRO A 68 3.08 7.58 -0.36
CA PRO A 68 2.21 7.01 0.63
C PRO A 68 1.75 5.63 0.19
N PHE A 69 1.66 4.73 1.16
CA PHE A 69 1.14 3.38 0.96
C PHE A 69 -0.17 3.18 1.70
N ILE A 70 -1.17 2.66 0.99
CA ILE A 70 -2.54 2.46 1.48
C ILE A 70 -2.89 0.98 1.39
N VAL A 71 -3.55 0.44 2.41
CA VAL A 71 -4.10 -0.93 2.40
C VAL A 71 -5.61 -0.86 2.18
N ASN A 72 -6.15 -1.72 1.31
CA ASN A 72 -7.59 -1.79 1.05
C ASN A 72 -8.30 -2.62 2.13
N ASP A 73 -9.45 -2.15 2.62
CA ASP A 73 -10.45 -2.77 3.53
C ASP A 73 -9.96 -3.14 4.95
N ARG A 74 -8.69 -3.55 5.08
CA ARG A 74 -8.11 -4.13 6.30
C ARG A 74 -7.41 -3.07 7.15
N ALA A 75 -8.19 -2.35 7.95
CA ALA A 75 -7.67 -1.32 8.88
C ALA A 75 -6.70 -1.89 9.93
N ASP A 76 -6.95 -3.12 10.39
CA ASP A 76 -6.09 -3.89 11.29
C ASP A 76 -4.71 -4.16 10.67
N ILE A 77 -4.68 -4.65 9.43
CA ILE A 77 -3.44 -4.88 8.66
C ILE A 77 -2.75 -3.56 8.37
N ALA A 78 -3.49 -2.52 7.96
CA ALA A 78 -2.93 -1.19 7.69
C ALA A 78 -2.18 -0.64 8.90
N LEU A 79 -2.77 -0.77 10.09
CA LEU A 79 -2.16 -0.36 11.34
C LEU A 79 -0.92 -1.21 11.66
N ALA A 80 -1.04 -2.53 11.60
CA ALA A 80 0.06 -3.45 11.91
C ALA A 80 1.27 -3.27 10.97
N ALA A 81 1.01 -3.06 9.68
CA ALA A 81 2.03 -2.86 8.65
C ALA A 81 2.63 -1.43 8.63
N GLU A 82 2.15 -0.54 9.50
CA GLU A 82 2.46 0.89 9.50
C GLU A 82 2.20 1.58 8.15
N ALA A 83 1.11 1.21 7.47
CA ALA A 83 0.66 1.89 6.26
C ALA A 83 0.27 3.35 6.57
N ASP A 84 0.31 4.20 5.55
CA ASP A 84 -0.02 5.63 5.67
C ASP A 84 -1.53 5.89 5.68
N GLY A 85 -2.34 4.90 5.29
CA GLY A 85 -3.78 4.93 5.41
C GLY A 85 -4.46 3.61 5.03
N VAL A 86 -5.79 3.62 5.13
CA VAL A 86 -6.68 2.55 4.68
C VAL A 86 -7.68 3.13 3.67
N HIS A 87 -7.98 2.37 2.63
CA HIS A 87 -9.08 2.67 1.71
C HIS A 87 -10.28 1.80 2.07
N LEU A 88 -11.44 2.43 2.24
CA LEU A 88 -12.69 1.76 2.64
C LEU A 88 -13.79 2.13 1.64
N GLY A 89 -14.50 1.11 1.16
CA GLY A 89 -15.74 1.23 0.44
C GLY A 89 -16.94 1.51 1.36
N GLN A 90 -18.13 1.60 0.76
CA GLN A 90 -19.35 1.96 1.48
C GLN A 90 -19.86 0.85 2.41
N ASP A 91 -19.52 -0.40 2.12
CA ASP A 91 -19.96 -1.58 2.86
C ASP A 91 -18.86 -2.14 3.79
N ASP A 92 -17.70 -1.48 3.85
CA ASP A 92 -16.56 -1.89 4.69
C ASP A 92 -16.71 -1.38 6.13
N LEU A 93 -15.71 -1.68 6.98
CA LEU A 93 -15.71 -1.31 8.39
C LEU A 93 -16.01 0.20 8.57
N PRO A 94 -17.04 0.58 9.34
CA PRO A 94 -17.32 1.98 9.63
C PRO A 94 -16.23 2.56 10.54
N VAL A 95 -15.71 3.74 10.18
CA VAL A 95 -14.64 4.46 10.88
C VAL A 95 -14.98 5.93 11.13
#